data_AF-A0A2D5TSV5-F1
#
_entry.id   AF-A0A2D5TSV5-F1
#
_cell.length_a   1.000
_cell.length_b   1.000
_cell.length_c   1.000
_cell.angle_alpha   90.00
_cell.angle_beta   90.00
_cell.angle_gamma   90.00
#
_symmetry.space_group_name_H-M   'P 1'
#
loop_
_entity.id
_entity.type
_entity.pdbx_description
1 polymer ?
#
loop_
_entity_poly.entity_id
_entity_poly.type
_entity_poly.pdbx_seq_one_letter_code
_entity_poly.pdbx_strand_id
1 'polypeptide(L)' 'MEVKMVTLIQPDNRLAAVFLKGHLKMLALGMKNSKLSGTQILKAASQITGKKYKRGQYKLALADIEEFLS' A
#
# COMPACT_ATOMS: atom_id res chain seq x y z
N MET A 1 -0.58 30.93 14.77
CA MET A 1 0.25 29.98 14.00
C MET A 1 -0.70 29.07 13.24
N GLU A 2 -1.01 29.43 12.00
CA GLU A 2 -1.95 28.69 11.15
C GLU A 2 -1.16 27.58 10.46
N VAL A 3 -1.34 26.34 10.89
CA VAL A 3 -0.68 25.19 10.27
C VAL A 3 -1.44 24.86 8.99
N LYS A 4 -1.06 25.49 7.89
CA LYS A 4 -1.44 25.05 6.55
C LYS A 4 -0.67 23.77 6.23
N MET A 5 -1.25 22.60 6.51
CA MET A 5 -0.91 21.37 5.78
C MET A 5 -1.74 21.38 4.49
N VAL A 6 -1.21 21.98 3.42
CA VAL A 6 -0.56 21.27 2.31
C VAL A 6 -1.45 20.13 1.77
N THR A 7 -2.34 20.57 0.87
CA THR A 7 -2.76 19.87 -0.36
C THR A 7 -3.68 18.65 -0.22
N LEU A 8 -4.99 18.93 -0.18
CA LEU A 8 -6.08 18.05 -0.60
C LEU A 8 -6.02 17.77 -2.11
N ILE A 9 -4.96 17.11 -2.56
CA ILE A 9 -5.04 16.26 -3.76
C ILE A 9 -4.94 14.86 -3.19
N GLN A 10 -6.07 14.22 -2.91
CA GLN A 10 -6.08 12.77 -2.79
C GLN A 10 -6.12 12.24 -4.22
N PRO A 11 -4.99 11.88 -4.86
CA PRO A 11 -5.08 11.03 -6.04
C PRO A 11 -5.77 9.76 -5.55
N ASP A 12 -6.98 9.46 -6.02
CA ASP A 12 -7.90 8.43 -5.51
C ASP A 12 -7.18 7.34 -4.70
N ASN A 13 -7.11 7.49 -3.37
CA ASN A 13 -6.41 6.54 -2.50
C ASN A 13 -6.97 5.12 -2.68
N ARG A 14 -8.24 5.02 -3.10
CA ARG A 14 -8.88 3.79 -3.55
C ARG A 14 -8.27 3.21 -4.82
N LEU A 15 -8.02 4.01 -5.86
CA LEU A 15 -7.39 3.53 -7.09
C LEU A 15 -5.97 3.04 -6.80
N ALA A 16 -5.19 3.80 -6.02
CA ALA A 16 -3.86 3.39 -5.58
C ALA A 16 -3.90 2.08 -4.76
N ALA A 17 -4.88 1.94 -3.86
CA ALA A 17 -5.09 0.73 -3.07
C ALA A 17 -5.45 -0.49 -3.93
N VAL A 18 -6.22 -0.34 -5.01
CA VAL A 18 -6.53 -1.43 -5.96
C VAL A 18 -5.27 -1.90 -6.69
N PHE A 19 -4.42 -0.98 -7.17
CA PHE A 19 -3.15 -1.36 -7.78
C PHE A 19 -2.20 -2.01 -6.78
N LEU A 20 -2.15 -1.50 -5.55
CA LEU A 20 -1.37 -2.09 -4.45
C LEU A 20 -1.84 -3.49 -4.09
N LYS A 21 -3.15 -3.73 -4.05
CA LYS A 21 -3.74 -5.06 -3.85
C LYS A 21 -3.21 -6.06 -4.89
N GLY A 22 -3.19 -5.67 -6.16
CA GLY A 22 -2.64 -6.50 -7.25
C GLY A 22 -1.16 -6.84 -7.01
N HIS A 23 -0.34 -5.84 -6.71
CA HIS A 23 1.08 -6.04 -6.42
C HIS A 23 1.34 -6.92 -5.20
N LEU A 24 0.59 -6.72 -4.11
CA LEU A 24 0.71 -7.50 -2.88
C LEU A 24 0.30 -8.96 -3.10
N LYS A 25 -0.75 -9.22 -3.88
CA LYS A 25 -1.16 -10.57 -4.25
C LYS A 25 -0.07 -11.28 -5.04
N MET A 26 0.54 -10.62 -6.01
CA MET A 26 1.65 -11.19 -6.79
C MET A 26 2.87 -11.51 -5.90
N LEU A 27 3.25 -10.59 -5.01
CA LEU A 27 4.35 -10.81 -4.08
C LEU A 27 4.07 -11.92 -3.06
N ALA A 28 2.82 -12.05 -2.60
CA ALA A 28 2.41 -13.14 -1.72
C ALA A 28 2.51 -14.52 -2.39
N LEU A 29 2.39 -14.57 -3.71
CA LEU A 29 2.61 -15.76 -4.54
C LEU A 29 4.08 -15.95 -4.95
N GLY A 30 4.99 -15.09 -4.48
CA GLY A 30 6.42 -15.17 -4.80
C GLY A 30 6.80 -14.54 -6.14
N MET A 31 5.86 -13.93 -6.87
CA MET A 31 6.12 -13.28 -8.15
C MET A 31 6.69 -11.87 -7.94
N LYS A 32 7.92 -11.65 -8.41
CA LYS A 32 8.69 -10.40 -8.20
C LYS A 32 8.86 -9.54 -9.45
N ASN A 33 8.08 -9.78 -10.51
CA ASN A 33 8.20 -9.07 -11.80
C ASN A 33 7.73 -7.61 -11.79
N SER A 34 7.62 -6.98 -10.61
CA SER A 34 7.31 -5.55 -10.50
C SER A 34 8.59 -4.73 -10.59
N LYS A 35 8.54 -3.58 -11.27
CA LYS A 35 9.59 -2.55 -11.19
C LYS A 35 9.75 -2.00 -9.76
N LEU A 36 8.73 -2.19 -8.91
CA LEU A 36 8.77 -1.83 -7.49
C LEU A 36 9.27 -3.01 -6.65
N SER A 37 10.25 -2.73 -5.80
CA SER A 37 10.68 -3.67 -4.78
C SER A 37 9.57 -3.94 -3.76
N GLY A 38 9.55 -5.14 -3.19
CA GLY A 38 8.56 -5.48 -2.16
C GLY A 38 8.60 -4.54 -0.94
N THR A 39 9.74 -3.94 -0.63
CA THR A 39 9.85 -2.92 0.44
C THR A 39 9.17 -1.61 0.07
N GLN A 40 9.24 -1.17 -1.20
CA GLN A 40 8.50 0.00 -1.68
C GLN A 40 6.98 -0.24 -1.66
N ILE A 41 6.53 -1.43 -2.06
CA ILE A 41 5.12 -1.82 -2.03
C ILE A 41 4.59 -1.84 -0.59
N LEU A 42 5.34 -2.41 0.35
CA LEU A 42 5.00 -2.37 1.77
C LEU A 42 4.97 -0.94 2.32
N LYS A 43 5.92 -0.07 1.92
CA LYS A 43 5.91 1.33 2.33
C LYS A 43 4.66 2.07 1.86
N ALA A 44 4.25 1.84 0.61
CA ALA A 44 3.04 2.43 0.06
C ALA A 44 1.77 1.89 0.75
N ALA A 45 1.71 0.59 1.04
CA ALA A 45 0.63 0.02 1.86
C ALA A 45 0.57 0.65 3.26
N SER A 46 1.72 0.90 3.89
CA SER A 46 1.78 1.57 5.20
C SER A 46 1.26 3.00 5.16
N GLN A 47 1.48 3.73 4.05
CA GLN A 47 0.98 5.09 3.88
C GLN A 47 -0.55 5.15 3.76
N ILE A 48 -1.18 4.11 3.18
CA ILE A 48 -2.64 4.03 3.04
C ILE A 48 -3.30 3.54 4.34
N THR A 49 -2.76 2.47 4.91
CA THR A 49 -3.38 1.78 6.06
C THR A 49 -2.97 2.36 7.42
N GLY A 50 -1.91 3.16 7.48
CA GLY A 50 -1.30 3.62 8.73
C GLY A 50 -0.57 2.54 9.54
N LYS A 51 -0.60 1.28 9.09
CA LYS A 51 0.05 0.14 9.75
C LYS A 51 1.49 -0.03 9.25
N LYS A 52 2.40 -0.57 10.08
CA LYS A 52 3.81 -0.81 9.70
C LYS A 52 4.03 -2.28 9.38
N TYR A 53 4.64 -2.55 8.23
CA TYR A 53 4.94 -3.90 7.77
C TYR A 53 6.44 -4.21 7.74
N LYS A 54 6.81 -5.42 8.17
CA LYS A 54 8.15 -5.99 8.01
C LYS A 54 8.30 -6.63 6.62
N ARG A 55 9.54 -6.77 6.16
CA ARG A 55 9.87 -7.46 4.89
C ARG A 55 9.26 -8.86 4.89
N GLY A 56 8.55 -9.21 3.81
CA GLY A 56 7.90 -10.51 3.66
C GLY A 56 6.46 -10.56 4.19
N GLN A 57 5.97 -9.55 4.93
CA GLN A 57 4.59 -9.49 5.43
C GLN A 57 3.57 -9.06 4.36
N TYR A 58 3.70 -9.58 3.14
CA TYR A 58 2.85 -9.19 2.00
C TYR A 58 1.40 -9.64 2.17
N LYS A 59 1.16 -10.82 2.76
CA LYS A 59 -0.19 -11.33 3.05
C LYS A 59 -0.92 -10.46 4.08
N LEU A 60 -0.21 -10.00 5.11
CA LEU A 60 -0.77 -9.15 6.15
C LEU A 60 -1.11 -7.77 5.57
N ALA A 61 -0.18 -7.15 4.83
CA ALA A 61 -0.44 -5.91 4.12
C ALA A 61 -1.59 -6.03 3.09
N LEU A 62 -1.75 -7.20 2.44
CA LEU A 62 -2.86 -7.45 1.53
C LEU A 62 -4.21 -7.42 2.25
N ALA A 63 -4.33 -8.12 3.39
CA ALA A 63 -5.54 -8.15 4.18
C ALA A 63 -5.94 -6.76 4.67
N ASP A 64 -4.97 -5.97 5.14
CA ASP A 64 -5.22 -4.60 5.62
C ASP A 64 -5.64 -3.64 4.49
N ILE A 65 -5.12 -3.82 3.28
CA ILE A 65 -5.56 -3.08 2.10
C ILE A 65 -6.97 -3.51 1.65
N GLU A 66 -7.30 -4.80 1.77
CA GLU A 66 -8.66 -5.28 1.50
C GLU A 66 -9.68 -4.74 2.50
N GLU A 67 -9.31 -4.66 3.78
CA GLU A 67 -10.10 -4.02 4.84
C GLU A 67 -10.34 -2.53 4.53
N PHE A 68 -9.32 -1.80 4.08
CA PHE A 68 -9.44 -0.39 3.69
C PHE A 68 -10.35 -0.16 2.46
N LEU A 69 -10.42 -1.13 1.55
CA LEU A 69 -11.20 -1.03 0.31
C LEU A 69 -12.67 -1.39 0.51
N SER A 70 -12.98 -2.23 1.51
CA SER A 70 -14.33 -2.68 1.87
C SER A 70 -15.20 -1.56 2.40
#